data_AF-A0A6J6WAG1-F1
#
_entry.id   AF-A0A6J6WAG1-F1
#
_cell.length_a   1.000
_cell.length_b   1.000
_cell.length_c   1.000
_cell.angle_alpha   90.00
_cell.angle_beta   90.00
_cell.angle_gamma   90.00
#
_symmetry.space_group_name_H-M   'P 1'
#
loop_
_entity.id
_entity.type
_entity.pdbx_description
1 polymer ?
#
loop_
_entity_poly.entity_id
_entity_poly.type
_entity_poly.pdbx_seq_one_letter_code
_entity_poly.pdbx_strand_id
1 'polypeptide(L)'
;MHITDLEEGVFYSNLVFDDGTTVSARPSDAIALALRTGTTIFATEELLDTAAILIPDEEEDEDEVEKFREFLDQISPEDFQAEGPQS
;
A
#
# COMPACT_ATOMS: atom_id res chain seq x y z
N MET A 1 15.62 -2.22 -11.64
CA MET A 1 15.95 -1.59 -10.34
C MET A 1 15.41 -2.46 -9.21
N HIS A 2 15.99 -2.39 -8.02
CA HIS A 2 15.58 -3.20 -6.86
C HIS A 2 15.23 -2.27 -5.70
N ILE A 3 14.04 -2.44 -5.11
CA ILE A 3 13.73 -1.92 -3.77
C ILE A 3 14.15 -3.01 -2.78
N THR A 4 15.04 -2.67 -1.87
CA THR A 4 15.79 -3.67 -1.10
C THR A 4 15.40 -3.74 0.37
N ASP A 5 14.96 -2.63 0.96
CA ASP A 5 14.76 -2.56 2.41
C ASP A 5 13.78 -1.45 2.82
N LEU A 6 13.28 -1.55 4.06
CA LEU A 6 12.47 -0.58 4.77
C LEU A 6 12.93 -0.51 6.23
N GLU A 7 13.62 0.57 6.59
CA GLU A 7 14.07 0.80 7.97
C GLU A 7 13.43 2.07 8.52
N GLU A 8 12.82 2.01 9.70
CA GLU A 8 12.20 3.17 10.37
C GLU A 8 11.21 3.95 9.46
N GLY A 9 10.53 3.24 8.55
CA GLY A 9 9.60 3.85 7.58
C GLY A 9 10.27 4.45 6.34
N VAL A 10 11.58 4.28 6.18
CA VAL A 10 12.37 4.77 5.05
C VAL A 10 12.75 3.62 4.13
N PHE A 11 12.31 3.69 2.87
CA PHE A 11 12.66 2.71 1.84
C PHE A 11 14.05 2.97 1.24
N TYR A 12 14.72 1.88 0.87
CA TYR A 12 16.02 1.90 0.18
C TYR A 12 15.96 1.18 -1.17
N SER A 13 16.76 1.64 -2.12
CA SER A 13 16.80 1.06 -3.47
C SER A 13 18.17 1.12 -4.13
N ASN A 14 18.34 0.24 -5.11
CA ASN A 14 19.53 0.16 -5.94
C ASN A 14 19.17 0.15 -7.44
N LEU A 15 19.94 0.90 -8.22
CA LEU A 15 20.00 0.78 -9.67
C LEU A 15 21.02 -0.31 -10.01
N VAL A 16 20.62 -1.26 -10.85
CA VAL A 16 21.46 -2.36 -11.31
C VAL A 16 21.64 -2.16 -12.81
N PHE A 17 22.90 -2.06 -13.25
CA PHE A 17 23.28 -1.88 -14.64
C PHE A 17 23.75 -3.20 -15.25
N ASP A 18 23.72 -3.30 -16.58
CA ASP A 18 24.01 -4.55 -17.32
C ASP A 18 25.45 -5.07 -17.12
N ASP A 19 26.38 -4.20 -16.74
CA ASP A 19 27.76 -4.54 -16.41
C ASP A 19 27.93 -5.07 -14.97
N GLY A 20 26.83 -5.22 -14.23
CA GLY A 20 26.81 -5.63 -12.82
C GLY A 20 27.03 -4.47 -11.84
N THR A 21 27.29 -3.25 -12.31
CA THR A 21 27.43 -2.09 -11.44
C THR A 21 26.12 -1.86 -10.69
N THR A 22 26.23 -1.65 -9.38
CA THR A 22 25.09 -1.34 -8.53
C THR A 22 25.29 0.02 -7.87
N VAL A 23 24.32 0.91 -7.99
CA VAL A 23 24.36 2.25 -7.43
C VAL A 23 23.19 2.46 -6.49
N SER A 24 23.49 2.83 -5.24
CA SER A 24 22.46 3.22 -4.28
C SER A 24 21.77 4.49 -4.75
N ALA A 25 20.44 4.47 -4.68
CA ALA A 25 19.60 5.60 -5.05
C ALA A 25 18.41 5.69 -4.10
N ARG A 26 17.93 6.92 -3.88
CA ARG A 26 16.63 7.09 -3.21
C ARG A 26 15.56 6.43 -4.07
N PRO A 27 14.57 5.73 -3.47
CA PRO A 27 13.51 5.05 -4.21
C PRO A 27 12.80 5.95 -5.23
N SER A 28 12.56 7.21 -4.89
CA SER A 28 11.93 8.17 -5.80
C SER A 28 12.72 8.38 -7.09
N ASP A 29 14.04 8.48 -6.98
CA ASP A 29 14.93 8.72 -8.12
C ASP A 29 15.06 7.45 -8.98
N ALA A 30 15.15 6.28 -8.32
CA ALA A 30 15.21 4.99 -8.99
C ALA A 30 13.93 4.67 -9.78
N ILE A 31 12.76 4.91 -9.16
CA ILE A 31 11.44 4.73 -9.80
C ILE A 31 11.31 5.67 -10.99
N ALA A 32 11.66 6.95 -10.82
CA ALA A 32 11.58 7.93 -11.90
C ALA A 32 12.46 7.55 -13.11
N LEU A 33 13.63 6.96 -12.87
CA LEU A 33 14.48 6.42 -13.93
C LEU A 33 13.84 5.18 -14.56
N ALA A 34 13.40 4.21 -13.76
CA ALA A 34 12.78 2.98 -14.24
C ALA A 34 11.57 3.25 -15.16
N LEU A 35 10.71 4.21 -14.79
CA LEU A 35 9.58 4.63 -15.62
C LEU A 35 10.01 5.27 -16.94
N ARG A 36 11.10 6.04 -16.96
CA ARG A 36 11.61 6.70 -18.17
C ARG A 36 12.34 5.74 -19.10
N THR A 37 13.01 4.74 -18.55
CA THR A 37 13.80 3.76 -19.31
C THR A 37 13.03 2.48 -19.63
N GLY A 38 11.85 2.29 -19.04
CA GLY A 38 11.08 1.05 -19.14
C GLY A 38 11.73 -0.12 -18.40
N THR A 39 12.58 0.15 -17.40
CA THR A 39 13.27 -0.89 -16.65
C THR A 39 12.33 -1.52 -15.62
N THR A 40 12.35 -2.85 -15.51
CA THR A 40 11.57 -3.58 -14.51
C THR A 40 11.95 -3.19 -13.08
N ILE A 41 10.94 -3.09 -12.23
CA ILE A 41 11.07 -2.83 -10.79
C ILE A 41 10.92 -4.16 -10.06
N PHE A 42 11.90 -4.50 -9.23
CA PHE A 42 11.88 -5.68 -8.37
C PHE A 42 11.86 -5.26 -6.90
N ALA A 43 11.25 -6.08 -6.06
CA ALA A 43 11.30 -5.99 -4.61
C ALA A 43 11.61 -7.39 -4.04
N THR A 44 12.22 -7.44 -2.86
CA THR A 44 12.40 -8.71 -2.15
C THR A 44 11.07 -9.18 -1.56
N GLU A 45 10.90 -10.50 -1.44
CA GLU A 45 9.69 -11.09 -0.85
C GLU A 45 9.49 -10.62 0.60
N GLU A 46 10.56 -10.61 1.39
CA GLU A 46 10.56 -10.10 2.78
C GLU A 46 10.08 -8.64 2.89
N LEU A 47 10.46 -7.79 1.93
CA LEU A 47 9.98 -6.40 1.88
C LEU A 47 8.49 -6.34 1.55
N LEU A 48 8.02 -7.19 0.63
CA LEU A 48 6.59 -7.28 0.31
C LEU A 48 5.80 -7.76 1.52
N ASP A 49 6.26 -8.80 2.22
CA ASP A 49 5.58 -9.31 3.42
C ASP A 49 5.45 -8.25 4.52
N THR A 50 6.42 -7.35 4.61
CA THR A 50 6.46 -6.29 5.64
C THR A 50 5.68 -5.05 5.24
N ALA A 51 5.76 -4.65 3.97
CA ALA A 51 5.37 -3.32 3.52
C ALA A 51 4.25 -3.31 2.46
N ALA A 52 3.85 -4.46 1.92
CA ALA A 52 2.77 -4.52 0.96
C ALA A 52 1.43 -4.17 1.63
N ILE A 53 0.63 -3.39 0.92
CA ILE A 53 -0.76 -3.15 1.26
C ILE A 53 -1.57 -3.97 0.27
N LEU A 54 -2.42 -4.86 0.78
CA LEU A 54 -3.44 -5.51 -0.03
C LEU A 54 -4.45 -4.44 -0.40
N ILE A 55 -4.54 -4.14 -1.70
CA ILE A 55 -5.63 -3.33 -2.22
C ILE A 55 -6.78 -4.32 -2.42
N PRO A 56 -7.87 -4.23 -1.65
CA PRO A 56 -9.05 -5.06 -1.89
C PRO A 56 -9.57 -4.80 -3.30
N ASP A 57 -10.11 -5.83 -3.95
CA ASP A 57 -10.75 -5.65 -5.26
C ASP A 57 -11.97 -4.74 -5.11
N GLU A 58 -12.29 -3.93 -6.13
CA GLU A 58 -13.41 -2.96 -6.10
C GLU A 58 -14.76 -3.61 -5.69
N GLU A 59 -14.92 -4.92 -5.92
CA GLU A 59 -16.11 -5.69 -5.52
C GLU A 59 -16.26 -5.82 -3.99
N GLU A 60 -15.16 -5.93 -3.22
CA GLU A 60 -15.22 -6.01 -1.75
C GLU A 60 -15.65 -4.68 -1.11
N ASP A 61 -15.31 -3.55 -1.74
CA ASP A 61 -15.73 -2.22 -1.30
C ASP A 61 -17.23 -1.97 -1.59
N GLU A 62 -17.77 -2.48 -2.69
CA GLU A 62 -19.21 -2.38 -2.99
C GLU A 62 -20.07 -3.16 -1.99
N ASP A 63 -19.65 -4.39 -1.64
CA ASP A 63 -20.34 -5.24 -0.66
C ASP A 63 -20.38 -4.60 0.75
N GLU A 64 -19.27 -3.99 1.19
CA GLU A 64 -19.21 -3.29 2.48
C GLU A 64 -20.05 -2.00 2.48
N VAL A 65 -20.09 -1.27 1.37
CA VAL A 65 -20.94 -0.09 1.21
C VAL A 65 -22.42 -0.46 1.20
N GLU A 66 -22.80 -1.59 0.57
CA GLU A 66 -24.19 -2.07 0.57
C GLU A 66 -24.63 -2.51 1.97
N LYS A 67 -23.82 -3.30 2.69
CA LYS A 67 -24.08 -3.65 4.09
C LYS A 67 -24.20 -2.43 4.99
N PHE A 68 -23.37 -1.40 4.76
CA PHE A 68 -23.44 -0.15 5.52
C PHE A 68 -24.71 0.64 5.20
N ARG A 69 -25.19 0.63 3.95
CA ARG A 69 -26.49 1.22 3.58
C ARG A 69 -27.66 0.47 4.21
N GLU A 70 -27.66 -0.86 4.17
CA GLU A 70 -28.70 -1.67 4.83
C GLU A 70 -28.72 -1.44 6.34
N PHE A 71 -27.54 -1.30 6.97
CA PHE A 71 -27.42 -0.93 8.37
C PHE A 71 -28.05 0.45 8.64
N LEU A 72 -27.73 1.48 7.82
CA LEU A 72 -28.30 2.83 7.94
C LEU A 72 -29.82 2.85 7.74
N ASP A 73 -30.37 1.97 6.91
CA ASP A 73 -31.82 1.85 6.68
C ASP A 73 -32.55 1.19 7.86
N GLN A 74 -31.84 0.40 8.69
CA GLN A 74 -32.40 -0.32 9.83
C GLN A 74 -32.26 0.41 11.17
N ILE A 75 -31.44 1.46 11.25
CA ILE A 75 -31.21 2.24 12.46
C ILE A 75 -31.82 3.64 12.34
N SER A 76 -32.46 4.11 13.42
CA SER A 76 -32.95 5.48 13.47
C SER A 76 -31.86 6.43 14.00
N PRO A 77 -31.94 7.74 13.72
CA PRO A 77 -31.02 8.72 14.29
C PRO A 77 -30.98 8.73 15.83
N GLU A 78 -32.00 8.19 16.50
CA GLU A 78 -32.04 8.08 17.96
C GLU A 78 -31.17 6.93 18.51
N ASP A 79 -30.91 5.88 17.71
CA ASP A 79 -30.08 4.73 18.12
C ASP A 79 -28.60 5.11 18.33
N PHE A 80 -28.12 6.12 17.58
CA PHE A 80 -26.78 6.70 17.74
C PHE A 80 -26.58 7.46 19.06
N GLN A 81 -27.66 7.74 19.81
CA GLN A 81 -27.61 8.46 21.08
C GLN A 81 -27.69 7.52 22.29
N ALA A 82 -28.09 6.26 22.09
CA ALA A 82 -28.29 5.28 23.17
C ALA A 82 -27.00 4.59 23.63
N GLU A 83 -25.94 4.57 22.80
CA GLU A 83 -24.62 4.03 23.16
C GLU A 83 -23.56 5.15 23.25
N GLY A 84 -23.77 6.06 24.20
CA GLY A 84 -22.62 6.76 24.79
C GLY A 84 -21.73 5.73 25.51
N PRO A 85 -20.39 5.86 25.47
CA PRO A 85 -19.50 4.90 26.10
C PRO A 85 -19.84 4.77 27.59
N GLN A 86 -20.23 3.57 28.02
CA GLN A 86 -20.25 3.26 29.45
C GLN A 86 -18.79 3.25 29.93
N SER A 87 -18.54 4.07 30.95
CA SER A 87 -17.25 4.25 31.64
C SER A 87 -16.53 2.96 32.00
#